data_AF-A0A259HLU1-F1
#
_entry.id   AF-A0A259HLU1-F1
#
_cell.length_a   1.000
_cell.length_b   1.000
_cell.length_c   1.000
_cell.angle_alpha   90.00
_cell.angle_beta   90.00
_cell.angle_gamma   90.00
#
_symmetry.space_group_name_H-M   'P 1'
#
loop_
_entity.id
_entity.type
_entity.pdbx_description
1 polymer ?
#
loop_
_entity_poly.entity_id
_entity_poly.type
_entity_poly.pdbx_seq_one_letter_code
_entity_poly.pdbx_strand_id
1 'polypeptide(L)'
;MCEGYANNTWLFGQIFGQFFKVKAGMDITMARCAARTAFLVGTALTIAGCSTGPAARIGMAADTPVASLGQQDFSADEAEIYTLRPSDVVSVTVFREPDLSVENIPVGADGMLSLPLVGSL
;
A
#
# COMPACT_ATOMS: atom_id res chain seq x y z
N MET A 1 29.07 -16.23 -16.48
CA MET A 1 29.54 -16.86 -17.72
C MET A 1 28.96 -18.26 -17.83
N CYS A 2 27.92 -18.43 -18.65
CA CYS A 2 27.50 -19.73 -19.15
C CYS A 2 27.72 -19.72 -20.66
N GLU A 3 28.97 -19.87 -21.07
CA GLU A 3 29.27 -20.18 -22.48
C GLU A 3 29.35 -21.69 -22.63
N GLY A 4 28.39 -22.20 -23.39
CA GLY A 4 28.34 -23.56 -23.89
C GLY A 4 27.73 -23.49 -25.29
N TYR A 5 28.58 -23.15 -26.25
CA TYR A 5 28.29 -23.04 -27.67
C TYR A 5 27.86 -24.42 -28.22
N ALA A 6 26.57 -24.57 -28.53
CA ALA A 6 26.08 -25.63 -29.42
C ALA A 6 25.39 -24.95 -30.59
N ASN A 7 26.06 -25.04 -31.73
CA ASN A 7 25.79 -24.33 -32.96
C ASN A 7 24.53 -24.91 -33.65
N ASN A 8 23.87 -24.05 -34.46
CA ASN A 8 22.90 -24.30 -35.54
C ASN A 8 21.57 -25.04 -35.18
N THR A 9 20.37 -24.45 -35.31
CA THR A 9 19.81 -23.76 -36.48
C THR A 9 18.64 -22.81 -36.12
N TRP A 10 18.40 -21.85 -37.02
CA TRP A 10 17.47 -20.72 -36.91
C TRP A 10 15.98 -21.07 -36.78
N LEU A 11 15.34 -20.27 -35.92
CA LEU A 11 14.00 -19.67 -36.04
C LEU A 11 13.26 -19.92 -37.36
N PHE A 12 12.08 -20.53 -37.28
CA PHE A 12 10.90 -19.95 -37.92
C PHE A 12 9.69 -20.22 -37.03
N GLY A 13 8.98 -19.15 -36.69
CA GLY A 13 7.88 -19.17 -35.73
C GLY A 13 6.65 -19.91 -36.22
N GLN A 14 5.72 -20.06 -35.28
CA GLN A 14 4.28 -19.73 -35.41
C GLN A 14 3.47 -20.63 -34.46
N ILE A 15 3.07 -20.03 -33.33
CA ILE A 15 1.69 -19.95 -32.84
C ILE A 15 0.89 -21.22 -32.50
N PHE A 16 1.23 -22.45 -32.87
CA PHE A 16 0.43 -23.61 -32.42
C PHE A 16 1.27 -24.87 -32.21
N GLY A 17 1.12 -25.46 -31.01
CA GLY A 17 1.40 -26.87 -30.73
C GLY A 17 2.87 -27.20 -30.43
N GLN A 18 3.18 -27.41 -29.15
CA GLN A 18 4.42 -28.12 -28.77
C GLN A 18 4.06 -29.46 -28.14
N PHE A 19 4.30 -30.49 -28.96
CA PHE A 19 4.34 -31.89 -28.61
C PHE A 19 5.45 -32.09 -27.58
N PHE A 20 5.08 -32.54 -26.39
CA PHE A 20 6.01 -32.82 -25.30
C PHE A 20 6.85 -34.05 -25.67
N LYS A 21 8.14 -33.86 -26.00
CA LYS A 21 9.11 -34.96 -26.09
C LYS A 21 10.12 -34.82 -24.97
N VAL A 22 9.78 -35.38 -23.81
CA VAL A 22 10.71 -35.57 -22.70
C VAL A 22 11.70 -36.66 -23.11
N LYS A 23 12.89 -36.26 -23.53
CA LYS A 23 14.05 -37.15 -23.61
C LYS A 23 14.58 -37.32 -22.19
N ALA A 24 14.24 -38.45 -21.58
CA ALA A 24 14.80 -38.86 -20.29
C ALA A 24 16.31 -39.11 -20.45
N GLY A 25 17.11 -38.29 -19.77
CA GLY A 25 18.56 -38.31 -19.75
C GLY A 25 19.03 -37.12 -18.92
N MET A 26 18.68 -37.13 -17.64
CA MET A 26 18.82 -35.98 -16.77
C MET A 26 20.19 -35.99 -16.08
N ASP A 27 21.15 -35.29 -16.69
CA ASP A 27 22.38 -34.87 -16.01
C ASP A 27 22.06 -33.89 -14.87
N ILE A 28 22.61 -34.17 -13.69
CA ILE A 28 22.29 -33.53 -12.40
C ILE A 28 22.54 -32.00 -12.44
N THR A 29 23.43 -31.53 -13.32
CA THR A 29 23.76 -30.10 -13.50
C THR A 29 22.68 -29.35 -14.29
N MET A 30 22.03 -30.01 -15.25
CA MET A 30 20.98 -29.42 -16.11
C MET A 30 19.64 -29.34 -15.37
N ALA A 31 19.38 -30.30 -14.45
CA ALA A 31 18.25 -30.28 -13.55
C ALA A 31 18.24 -29.05 -12.60
N ARG A 32 19.42 -28.60 -12.16
CA ARG A 32 19.56 -27.42 -11.28
C ARG A 32 19.35 -26.10 -12.01
N CYS A 33 19.72 -26.02 -13.30
CA CYS A 33 19.40 -24.87 -14.14
C CYS A 33 17.91 -24.82 -14.50
N ALA A 34 17.30 -25.96 -14.83
CA ALA A 34 15.86 -26.05 -15.12
C ALA A 34 14.98 -25.76 -13.89
N ALA A 35 15.39 -26.20 -12.70
CA ALA A 35 14.70 -25.87 -11.46
C ALA A 35 14.81 -24.37 -11.10
N ARG A 36 15.97 -23.74 -11.36
CA ARG A 36 16.16 -22.30 -11.17
C ARG A 36 15.31 -21.45 -12.12
N THR A 37 15.23 -21.83 -13.39
CA THR A 37 14.39 -21.11 -14.35
C THR A 37 12.90 -21.31 -14.06
N ALA A 38 12.49 -22.51 -13.63
CA ALA A 38 11.11 -22.76 -13.20
C ALA A 38 10.71 -21.92 -11.97
N PHE A 39 11.61 -21.78 -10.99
CA PHE A 39 11.35 -20.95 -9.81
C PHE A 39 11.22 -19.46 -10.15
N LEU A 40 12.09 -18.94 -11.02
CA LEU A 40 12.06 -17.55 -11.47
C LEU A 40 10.78 -17.23 -12.29
N VAL A 41 10.37 -18.12 -13.18
CA VAL A 41 9.12 -17.98 -13.94
C VAL A 41 7.91 -18.05 -13.02
N GLY A 42 7.91 -18.95 -12.03
CA GLY A 42 6.85 -19.05 -11.03
C GLY A 42 6.67 -17.76 -10.22
N THR A 43 7.76 -17.16 -9.74
CA THR A 43 7.71 -15.88 -9.01
C THR A 43 7.24 -14.70 -9.87
N ALA A 44 7.56 -14.70 -11.17
CA ALA A 44 7.10 -13.65 -12.08
C ALA A 44 5.58 -13.70 -12.29
N LEU A 45 4.98 -14.91 -12.34
CA LEU A 45 3.53 -15.05 -12.47
C LEU A 45 2.76 -14.55 -11.23
N THR A 46 3.30 -14.73 -10.02
CA THR A 46 2.61 -14.30 -8.80
C THR A 46 2.53 -12.78 -8.64
N ILE A 47 3.49 -12.03 -9.19
CA ILE A 47 3.52 -10.56 -9.07
C ILE A 47 2.56 -9.88 -10.06
N ALA A 48 2.27 -10.53 -11.20
CA ALA A 48 1.36 -9.99 -12.21
C ALA A 48 -0.12 -9.93 -11.76
N GLY A 49 -0.48 -10.62 -10.67
CA GLY A 49 -1.84 -10.61 -10.10
C GLY A 49 -2.20 -9.33 -9.34
N CYS A 50 -1.22 -8.57 -8.84
CA CYS A 50 -1.48 -7.38 -8.01
C CYS A 50 -1.88 -6.12 -8.79
N SER A 51 -1.88 -6.13 -10.11
CA SER A 51 -2.23 -4.94 -10.92
C SER A 51 -3.69 -4.92 -11.39
N THR A 52 -4.45 -6.00 -11.17
CA THR A 52 -5.86 -6.05 -11.57
C THR A 52 -6.73 -5.36 -10.53
N GLY A 53 -6.91 -4.05 -10.72
CA GLY A 53 -7.90 -3.24 -10.02
C GLY A 53 -9.06 -2.89 -10.96
N PRO A 54 -10.27 -2.62 -10.43
CA PRO A 54 -11.36 -2.08 -11.23
C PRO A 54 -10.91 -0.77 -11.91
N ALA A 55 -11.30 -0.57 -13.17
CA ALA A 55 -10.96 0.63 -13.92
C ALA A 55 -11.44 1.88 -13.17
N ALA A 56 -10.55 2.84 -12.92
CA ALA A 56 -10.88 4.11 -12.29
C ALA A 56 -11.92 4.83 -13.17
N ARG A 57 -13.14 4.97 -12.66
CA ARG A 57 -14.20 5.70 -13.36
C ARG A 57 -14.04 7.17 -13.02
N ILE A 58 -13.63 7.96 -14.00
CA ILE A 58 -13.60 9.43 -13.89
C ILE A 58 -15.05 9.92 -13.97
N GLY A 59 -15.52 10.59 -12.92
CA GLY A 59 -16.88 11.12 -12.79
C GLY A 59 -16.99 11.99 -11.54
N MET A 60 -18.17 12.53 -11.25
CA MET A 60 -18.42 13.21 -9.98
C MET A 60 -18.18 12.22 -8.84
N ALA A 61 -17.29 12.58 -7.90
CA ALA A 61 -17.09 11.81 -6.70
C ALA A 61 -18.39 11.85 -5.88
N ALA A 62 -18.86 10.69 -5.45
CA ALA A 62 -19.93 10.63 -4.47
C ALA A 62 -19.29 10.85 -3.10
N ASP A 63 -19.65 11.95 -2.44
CA ASP A 63 -19.16 12.30 -1.11
C ASP A 63 -19.80 11.47 0.01
N THR A 64 -20.67 10.52 -0.37
CA THR A 64 -21.35 9.61 0.55
C THR A 64 -20.42 8.47 0.97
N PRO A 65 -20.17 8.26 2.27
CA PRO A 65 -19.34 7.18 2.75
C PRO A 65 -19.92 5.81 2.38
N VAL A 66 -19.05 4.92 1.87
CA VAL A 66 -19.45 3.56 1.48
C VAL A 66 -19.05 2.57 2.57
N ALA A 67 -20.04 2.01 3.28
CA ALA A 67 -19.80 1.06 4.38
C ALA A 67 -19.04 -0.22 3.94
N SER A 68 -19.23 -0.69 2.70
CA SER A 68 -18.48 -1.85 2.19
C SER A 68 -16.98 -1.60 2.01
N LEU A 69 -16.57 -0.34 1.99
CA LEU A 69 -15.17 0.10 1.93
C LEU A 69 -14.63 0.51 3.30
N GLY A 70 -15.39 0.33 4.38
CA GLY A 70 -14.97 0.71 5.74
C GLY A 70 -15.02 2.21 6.00
N GLN A 71 -15.79 2.98 5.22
CA GLN A 71 -15.80 4.45 5.29
C GLN A 71 -16.83 5.02 6.27
N GLN A 72 -17.45 4.20 7.12
CA GLN A 72 -18.55 4.62 8.01
C GLN A 72 -18.22 5.76 8.99
N ASP A 73 -16.94 5.98 9.31
CA ASP A 73 -16.50 7.05 10.21
C ASP A 73 -16.15 8.35 9.48
N PHE A 74 -16.24 8.35 8.14
CA PHE A 74 -15.98 9.53 7.32
C PHE A 74 -17.31 10.17 6.91
N SER A 75 -17.36 11.49 6.98
CA SER A 75 -18.47 12.29 6.50
C SER A 75 -17.91 13.47 5.72
N ALA A 76 -18.53 13.79 4.59
CA ALA A 76 -18.27 15.04 3.89
C ALA A 76 -19.08 16.22 4.46
N ASP A 77 -20.04 15.93 5.34
CA ASP A 77 -20.76 16.93 6.11
C ASP A 77 -19.89 17.38 7.28
N GLU A 78 -19.60 18.68 7.33
CA GLU A 78 -18.84 19.29 8.42
C GLU A 78 -19.74 19.43 9.64
N ALA A 79 -19.36 18.78 10.74
CA ALA A 79 -20.15 18.83 11.96
C ALA A 79 -20.28 20.27 12.48
N GLU A 80 -21.50 20.70 12.78
CA GLU A 80 -21.77 22.02 13.37
C GLU A 80 -20.99 22.25 14.67
N ILE A 81 -20.69 21.17 15.40
CA ILE A 81 -19.92 21.19 16.64
C ILE A 81 -18.74 20.23 16.52
N TYR A 82 -17.53 20.78 16.50
CA TYR A 82 -16.30 19.99 16.55
C TYR A 82 -16.00 19.53 17.97
N THR A 83 -15.88 18.21 18.16
CA THR A 83 -15.43 17.61 19.42
C THR A 83 -13.93 17.38 19.35
N LEU A 84 -13.18 17.96 20.30
CA LEU A 84 -11.72 17.77 20.40
C LEU A 84 -11.38 16.30 20.61
N ARG A 85 -10.37 15.82 19.89
CA ARG A 85 -9.86 14.45 19.97
C ARG A 85 -8.46 14.44 20.58
N PRO A 86 -8.04 13.31 21.19
CA PRO A 86 -6.64 13.11 21.55
C PRO A 86 -5.73 13.38 20.35
N SER A 87 -4.60 14.04 20.59
CA SER A 87 -3.64 14.51 19.58
C SER A 87 -4.05 15.75 18.77
N ASP A 88 -5.22 16.34 19.01
CA ASP A 88 -5.53 17.68 18.47
C ASP A 88 -4.63 18.73 19.12
N VAL A 89 -4.29 19.79 18.38
CA VAL A 89 -3.48 20.91 18.88
C VAL A 89 -4.35 22.15 18.99
N VAL A 90 -4.37 22.77 20.17
CA VAL A 90 -5.17 23.96 20.45
C VAL A 90 -4.30 25.13 20.89
N SER A 91 -4.75 26.33 20.54
CA SER A 91 -4.20 27.61 20.99
C SER A 91 -5.16 28.24 21.99
N VAL A 92 -4.66 28.56 23.19
CA VAL A 92 -5.42 29.20 24.26
C VAL A 92 -4.87 30.62 24.45
N THR A 93 -5.70 31.61 24.16
CA THR A 93 -5.34 33.03 24.29
C THR A 93 -6.06 33.63 25.50
N VAL A 94 -5.30 34.15 26.46
CA VAL A 94 -5.82 34.84 27.64
C VAL A 94 -5.59 36.33 27.47
N PHE A 95 -6.68 37.10 27.40
CA PHE A 95 -6.59 38.54 27.18
C PHE A 95 -5.81 39.24 28.28
N ARG A 96 -4.83 40.07 27.89
CA ARG A 96 -3.94 40.85 28.76
C ARG A 96 -2.98 40.04 29.62
N GLU A 97 -2.94 38.72 29.44
CA GLU A 97 -2.01 37.83 30.15
C GLU A 97 -1.24 37.01 29.11
N PRO A 98 -0.21 37.60 28.46
CA PRO A 98 0.57 36.90 27.44
C PRO A 98 1.32 35.70 28.01
N ASP A 99 1.70 35.74 29.29
CA ASP A 99 2.41 34.64 29.97
C ASP A 99 1.52 33.41 30.18
N LEU A 100 0.19 33.57 30.14
CA LEU A 100 -0.80 32.48 30.22
C LEU A 100 -1.36 32.10 28.85
N SER A 101 -0.96 32.80 27.79
CA SER A 101 -1.38 32.51 26.43
C SER A 101 -0.41 31.52 25.80
N VAL A 102 -0.91 30.40 25.27
CA VAL A 102 -0.09 29.31 24.73
C VAL A 102 -0.68 28.81 23.42
N GLU A 103 0.13 28.81 22.35
CA GLU A 103 -0.37 28.52 21.00
C GLU A 103 -0.44 27.03 20.62
N ASN A 104 0.43 26.19 21.19
CA ASN A 104 0.61 24.81 20.74
C ASN A 104 0.50 23.83 21.90
N ILE A 105 -0.72 23.59 22.38
CA ILE A 105 -0.97 22.59 23.42
C ILE A 105 -1.65 21.38 22.78
N PRO A 106 -0.99 20.20 22.76
CA PRO A 106 -1.64 18.99 22.32
C PRO A 106 -2.62 18.48 23.39
N VAL A 107 -3.76 17.96 22.95
CA VAL A 107 -4.70 17.20 23.79
C VAL A 107 -4.06 15.84 24.10
N GLY A 108 -3.94 15.53 25.40
CA GLY A 108 -3.38 14.28 25.89
C GLY A 108 -4.16 13.04 25.43
N ALA A 109 -3.54 11.86 25.56
CA ALA A 109 -4.20 10.59 25.24
C ALA A 109 -5.41 10.29 26.15
N ASP A 110 -5.43 10.91 27.33
CA ASP A 110 -6.52 10.94 28.31
C ASP A 110 -7.60 11.98 27.99
N GLY A 111 -7.41 12.79 26.94
CA GLY A 111 -8.30 13.88 26.57
C GLY A 111 -8.03 15.18 27.33
N MET A 112 -6.96 15.24 28.13
CA MET A 112 -6.69 16.37 29.02
C MET A 112 -5.75 17.40 28.38
N LEU A 113 -5.90 18.66 28.74
CA LEU A 113 -5.03 19.78 28.35
C LEU A 113 -4.17 20.22 29.54
N SER A 114 -2.86 20.37 29.33
CA SER A 114 -1.95 20.87 30.35
C SER A 114 -1.71 22.37 30.18
N LEU A 115 -2.29 23.17 31.07
CA LEU A 115 -2.13 24.63 31.08
C LEU A 115 -1.18 25.10 32.18
N PRO A 116 -0.39 26.17 31.93
CA PRO A 116 0.41 26.80 32.97
C PRO A 116 -0.46 27.24 34.16
N LEU A 117 -0.02 26.97 35.38
CA LEU A 117 -0.66 27.35 36.65
C LEU A 117 -2.06 26.74 36.95
N VAL A 118 -2.77 26.23 35.95
CA VAL A 118 -4.08 25.57 36.10
C VAL A 118 -3.93 24.04 36.21
N GLY A 119 -2.89 23.46 35.60
CA GLY A 119 -2.64 22.02 35.61
C GLY A 119 -3.37 21.30 34.46
N SER A 120 -3.72 20.03 34.68
CA SER A 120 -4.41 19.19 33.70
C SER A 120 -5.93 19.36 33.81
N LEU A 121 -6.58 19.71 32.71
CA LEU A 121 -8.02 19.91 32.57
C LEU A 121 -8.66 18.97 31.56
#